data_AF-A0AAJ1AM39-F1
#
_entry.id   AF-A0AAJ1AM39-F1
#
_cell.length_a   1.000
_cell.length_b   1.000
_cell.length_c   1.000
_cell.angle_alpha   90.00
_cell.angle_beta   90.00
_cell.angle_gamma   90.00
#
_symmetry.space_group_name_H-M   'P 1'
#
loop_
_entity.id
_entity.type
_entity.pdbx_description
1 polymer ?
#
loop_
_entity_poly.entity_id
_entity_poly.type
_entity_poly.pdbx_seq_one_letter_code
_entity_poly.pdbx_strand_id
1 'polypeptide(L)'
;MTEPALTSDAPFGKVWVMDAFCLAATSRELQAVLPGVTIHRAQQLDRWSLLLVMHGGGEPGGLLPSVKPGTPRIELVSPPRKPGVHSSRFGDLLASKTREALIESVEQVRVDRIIAIHMRGGPLPEAGRTPRFTHTSPSCTTLIALFRSIPSSLTM
;
A
#
# COMPACT_ATOMS: atom_id res chain seq x y z
N MET A 1 -29.89 -29.25 25.24
CA MET A 1 -29.25 -27.97 24.86
C MET A 1 -27.88 -28.34 24.34
N THR A 2 -27.74 -28.38 23.02
CA THR A 2 -26.55 -28.87 22.33
C THR A 2 -26.25 -27.82 21.27
N GLU A 3 -25.07 -27.20 21.34
CA GLU A 3 -24.56 -26.28 20.32
C GLU A 3 -24.64 -26.91 18.93
N PRO A 4 -25.03 -26.19 17.88
CA PRO A 4 -24.81 -26.65 16.53
C PRO A 4 -23.33 -26.41 16.19
N ALA A 5 -22.60 -27.50 16.02
CA ALA A 5 -21.32 -27.50 15.33
C ALA A 5 -21.52 -26.87 13.93
N LEU A 6 -20.84 -25.74 13.68
CA LEU A 6 -20.72 -25.14 12.37
C LEU A 6 -19.82 -26.05 11.52
N THR A 7 -20.42 -27.09 10.94
CA THR A 7 -19.82 -27.95 9.93
C THR A 7 -19.48 -27.09 8.72
N SER A 8 -18.18 -26.86 8.52
CA SER A 8 -17.59 -26.11 7.42
C SER A 8 -17.63 -26.93 6.12
N ASP A 9 -18.82 -27.18 5.58
CA ASP A 9 -19.03 -27.60 4.19
C ASP A 9 -19.73 -26.47 3.44
N ALA A 10 -18.93 -25.48 3.02
CA ALA A 10 -19.39 -24.44 2.11
C ALA A 10 -19.01 -24.83 0.67
N PRO A 11 -19.96 -24.84 -0.29
CA PRO A 11 -19.70 -25.15 -1.70
C PRO A 11 -19.00 -24.00 -2.46
N PHE A 12 -18.64 -22.92 -1.76
CA PHE A 12 -17.92 -21.78 -2.30
C PHE A 12 -16.47 -21.85 -1.80
N GLY A 13 -15.55 -22.26 -2.67
CA GLY A 13 -14.13 -22.27 -2.38
C GLY A 13 -13.68 -20.93 -1.81
N LYS A 14 -13.23 -20.94 -0.56
CA LYS A 14 -12.64 -19.78 0.13
C LYS A 14 -11.41 -19.30 -0.64
N VAL A 15 -11.61 -18.32 -1.52
CA VAL A 15 -10.59 -17.33 -1.84
C VAL A 15 -11.13 -16.02 -1.28
N TRP A 16 -10.65 -15.61 -0.11
CA TRP A 16 -10.87 -14.25 0.39
C TRP A 16 -10.00 -13.32 -0.45
N VAL A 17 -10.40 -13.08 -1.70
CA VAL A 17 -9.85 -11.99 -2.50
C VAL A 17 -10.26 -10.70 -1.79
N MET A 18 -9.32 -9.79 -1.55
CA MET A 18 -9.63 -8.45 -1.09
C MET A 18 -10.69 -7.82 -2.00
N ASP A 19 -11.93 -7.74 -1.53
CA ASP A 19 -13.02 -7.08 -2.24
C ASP A 19 -13.13 -5.61 -1.81
N ALA A 20 -14.06 -4.87 -2.43
CA ALA A 20 -14.23 -3.45 -2.14
C ALA A 20 -14.73 -3.19 -0.72
N PHE A 21 -15.45 -4.11 -0.10
CA PHE A 21 -16.00 -3.95 1.24
C PHE A 21 -14.94 -4.23 2.31
N CYS A 22 -14.15 -5.29 2.14
CA CYS A 22 -12.95 -5.55 2.94
C CYS A 22 -11.99 -4.37 2.83
N LEU A 23 -11.74 -3.86 1.61
CA LEU A 23 -10.88 -2.71 1.41
C LEU A 23 -11.42 -1.45 2.11
N ALA A 24 -12.74 -1.25 2.17
CA ALA A 24 -13.36 -0.12 2.89
C ALA A 24 -13.07 -0.19 4.40
N ALA A 25 -13.21 -1.38 5.00
CA ALA A 25 -12.90 -1.60 6.40
C ALA A 25 -11.40 -1.37 6.67
N THR A 26 -10.53 -1.98 5.87
CA THR A 26 -9.08 -1.80 5.98
C THR A 26 -8.66 -0.35 5.75
N SER A 27 -9.27 0.36 4.81
CA SER A 27 -8.98 1.78 4.55
C SER A 27 -9.29 2.65 5.77
N ARG A 28 -10.35 2.34 6.54
CA ARG A 28 -10.68 3.08 7.77
C ARG A 28 -9.67 2.83 8.87
N GLU A 29 -9.24 1.58 9.04
CA GLU A 29 -8.18 1.22 10.00
C GLU A 29 -6.86 1.92 9.64
N LEU A 30 -6.48 1.88 8.36
CA LEU A 30 -5.29 2.55 7.86
C LEU A 30 -5.38 4.07 8.01
N GLN A 31 -6.53 4.68 7.74
CA GLN A 31 -6.75 6.12 7.92
C GLN A 31 -6.66 6.54 9.41
N ALA A 32 -6.93 5.64 10.36
CA ALA A 32 -6.78 5.94 11.78
C ALA A 32 -5.32 5.92 12.25
N VAL A 33 -4.44 5.19 11.55
CA VAL A 33 -3.06 4.91 11.99
C VAL A 33 -2.01 5.65 11.16
N LEU A 34 -2.21 5.77 9.86
CA LEU A 34 -1.19 6.23 8.92
C LEU A 34 -1.02 7.76 8.82
N PRO A 35 -2.04 8.62 8.97
CA PRO A 35 -1.85 10.06 8.90
C PRO A 35 -0.83 10.57 9.94
N GLY A 36 0.10 11.41 9.50
CA GLY A 36 1.17 11.96 10.35
C GLY A 36 2.41 11.07 10.45
N VAL A 37 2.39 9.88 9.85
CA VAL A 37 3.54 8.97 9.80
C VAL A 37 4.44 9.29 8.61
N THR A 38 5.76 9.20 8.79
CA THR A 38 6.74 9.49 7.74
C THR A 38 7.30 8.20 7.14
N ILE A 39 7.39 8.12 5.82
CA ILE A 39 8.01 7.00 5.11
C ILE A 39 9.53 7.15 5.17
N HIS A 40 10.18 6.29 5.95
CA HIS A 40 11.64 6.26 6.07
C HIS A 40 12.28 5.58 4.86
N ARG A 41 11.66 4.51 4.36
CA ARG A 41 12.20 3.72 3.25
C ARG A 41 11.07 3.04 2.51
N ALA A 42 11.10 3.07 1.19
CA ALA A 42 10.30 2.17 0.37
C ALA A 42 11.19 1.08 -0.22
N GLN A 43 10.64 -0.13 -0.34
CA GLN A 43 11.31 -1.27 -0.91
C GLN A 43 10.33 -2.08 -1.74
N GLN A 44 10.77 -2.55 -2.91
CA GLN A 44 10.06 -3.60 -3.61
C GLN A 44 10.51 -4.97 -3.07
N LEU A 45 9.57 -5.77 -2.56
CA LEU A 45 9.87 -7.12 -2.04
C LEU A 45 9.89 -8.15 -3.17
N ASP A 46 8.93 -8.03 -4.08
CA ASP A 46 8.79 -8.86 -5.26
C ASP A 46 8.11 -8.05 -6.38
N ARG A 47 7.88 -8.66 -7.55
CA ARG A 47 7.27 -7.97 -8.70
C ARG A 47 5.86 -7.39 -8.45
N TRP A 48 5.17 -7.83 -7.40
CA TRP A 48 3.79 -7.48 -7.04
C TRP A 48 3.66 -6.76 -5.70
N SER A 49 4.71 -6.75 -4.87
CA SER A 49 4.61 -6.31 -3.47
C SER A 49 5.63 -5.22 -3.15
N LEU A 50 5.15 -4.20 -2.43
CA LEU A 50 5.97 -3.11 -1.91
C LEU A 50 5.92 -3.11 -0.39
N LEU A 51 6.99 -2.66 0.24
CA LEU A 51 7.07 -2.42 1.67
C LEU A 51 7.44 -0.95 1.88
N LEU A 52 6.55 -0.21 2.54
CA LEU A 52 6.83 1.14 3.03
C LEU A 52 7.18 1.04 4.50
N VAL A 53 8.45 1.24 4.85
CA VAL A 53 8.93 1.31 6.23
C VAL A 53 8.70 2.71 6.75
N MET A 54 8.06 2.79 7.90
CA MET A 54 7.47 4.00 8.44
C MET A 54 8.02 4.32 9.83
N HIS A 55 8.16 5.60 10.13
CA HIS A 55 8.54 6.13 11.45
C HIS A 55 7.55 7.21 11.91
N GLY A 56 7.30 7.24 13.22
CA GLY A 56 6.27 8.08 13.83
C GLY A 56 4.98 7.28 14.05
N GLY A 57 4.35 7.42 15.23
CA GLY A 57 3.18 6.62 15.63
C GLY A 57 3.44 5.56 16.70
N GLY A 58 4.42 5.78 17.61
CA GLY A 58 4.65 4.93 18.77
C GLY A 58 5.58 3.73 18.54
N GLU A 59 5.46 3.01 17.41
CA GLU A 59 6.33 1.87 17.05
C GLU A 59 6.73 1.89 15.56
N PRO A 60 7.93 1.40 15.19
CA PRO A 60 8.32 1.28 13.78
C PRO A 60 7.45 0.25 13.06
N GLY A 61 6.61 0.72 12.13
CA GLY A 61 5.70 -0.10 11.34
C GLY A 61 6.13 -0.21 9.87
N GLY A 62 5.61 -1.21 9.18
CA GLY A 62 5.70 -1.36 7.73
C GLY A 62 4.30 -1.45 7.13
N LEU A 63 4.06 -0.81 5.99
CA LEU A 63 2.85 -1.02 5.18
C LEU A 63 3.21 -1.89 3.97
N LEU A 64 2.50 -3.00 3.80
CA LEU A 64 2.70 -3.95 2.72
C LEU A 64 1.50 -3.97 1.77
N PRO A 65 1.47 -3.10 0.74
CA PRO A 65 0.57 -3.29 -0.39
C PRO A 65 1.11 -4.37 -1.34
N SER A 66 0.30 -5.39 -1.60
CA SER A 66 0.59 -6.47 -2.55
C SER A 66 -0.56 -6.65 -3.53
N VAL A 67 -0.25 -6.51 -4.82
CA VAL A 67 -1.19 -6.75 -5.92
C VAL A 67 -1.01 -8.14 -6.52
N LYS A 68 -0.46 -9.09 -5.74
CA LYS A 68 -0.18 -10.45 -6.20
C LYS A 68 -1.47 -11.13 -6.66
N PRO A 69 -1.51 -11.69 -7.89
CA PRO A 69 -2.69 -12.41 -8.37
C PRO A 69 -3.13 -13.51 -7.39
N GLY A 70 -4.44 -13.59 -7.16
CA GLY A 70 -5.06 -14.57 -6.23
C GLY A 70 -4.93 -14.23 -4.75
N THR A 71 -3.95 -13.40 -4.35
CA THR A 71 -3.73 -13.00 -2.95
C THR A 71 -3.45 -11.50 -2.78
N PRO A 72 -4.28 -10.60 -3.39
CA PRO A 72 -4.13 -9.17 -3.19
C PRO A 72 -4.42 -8.79 -1.73
N ARG A 73 -3.57 -7.97 -1.12
CA ARG A 73 -3.75 -7.52 0.26
C ARG A 73 -3.02 -6.21 0.55
N ILE A 74 -3.46 -5.53 1.61
CA ILE A 74 -2.76 -4.43 2.23
C ILE A 74 -2.79 -4.64 3.74
N GLU A 75 -1.63 -4.61 4.38
CA GLU A 75 -1.50 -4.94 5.80
C GLU A 75 -0.38 -4.15 6.46
N LEU A 76 -0.55 -3.88 7.76
CA LEU A 76 0.52 -3.38 8.62
C LEU A 76 1.36 -4.58 9.08
N VAL A 77 2.67 -4.49 8.92
CA VAL A 77 3.63 -5.55 9.26
C VAL A 77 4.75 -4.98 10.11
N SER A 78 5.38 -5.82 10.92
CA SER A 78 6.66 -5.47 11.53
C SER A 78 7.73 -5.46 10.42
N PRO A 79 8.43 -4.33 10.21
CA PRO A 79 9.41 -4.24 9.13
C PRO A 79 10.56 -5.23 9.36
N PRO A 80 11.01 -5.95 8.32
CA PRO A 80 12.12 -6.88 8.44
C PRO A 80 13.40 -6.13 8.82
N ARG A 81 14.16 -6.68 9.78
CA ARG A 81 15.45 -6.12 10.21
C ARG A 81 16.50 -6.04 9.10
N LYS A 82 16.34 -6.85 8.04
CA LYS A 82 17.23 -6.86 6.87
C LYS A 82 16.42 -6.53 5.61
N PRO A 83 16.87 -5.58 4.78
CA PRO A 83 16.23 -5.33 3.51
C PRO A 83 16.44 -6.50 2.55
N GLY A 84 15.38 -6.94 1.88
CA GLY A 84 15.49 -7.83 0.72
C GLY A 84 16.32 -7.18 -0.40
N VAL A 85 17.12 -7.96 -1.12
CA VAL A 85 18.22 -7.47 -1.98
C VAL A 85 17.78 -7.23 -3.44
N HIS A 86 16.48 -7.08 -3.71
CA HIS A 86 16.00 -6.84 -5.07
C HIS A 86 15.81 -5.34 -5.32
N SER A 87 16.89 -4.64 -5.71
CA SER A 87 16.72 -3.33 -6.35
C SER A 87 16.17 -3.55 -7.76
N SER A 88 15.05 -2.91 -8.05
CA SER A 88 14.48 -2.81 -9.39
C SER A 88 14.41 -1.32 -9.72
N ARG A 89 14.45 -0.96 -11.00
CA ARG A 89 14.29 0.46 -11.42
C ARG A 89 13.00 1.08 -10.86
N PHE A 90 11.95 0.27 -10.73
CA PHE A 90 10.69 0.72 -10.12
C PHE A 90 10.83 0.93 -8.61
N GLY A 91 11.47 -0.01 -7.90
CA GLY A 91 11.74 0.10 -6.48
C GLY A 91 12.62 1.32 -6.15
N ASP A 92 13.65 1.57 -6.97
CA ASP A 92 14.55 2.71 -6.81
C ASP A 92 13.82 4.04 -7.08
N LEU A 93 13.00 4.11 -8.13
CA LEU A 93 12.16 5.27 -8.43
C LEU A 93 11.19 5.53 -7.28
N LEU A 94 10.48 4.50 -6.80
CA LEU A 94 9.55 4.63 -5.69
C LEU A 94 10.26 5.15 -4.44
N ALA A 95 11.38 4.52 -4.05
CA ALA A 95 12.20 4.97 -2.93
C ALA A 95 12.63 6.43 -3.08
N SER A 96 13.03 6.87 -4.28
CA SER A 96 13.41 8.26 -4.55
C SER A 96 12.25 9.25 -4.43
N LYS A 97 11.00 8.81 -4.62
CA LYS A 97 9.82 9.69 -4.59
C LYS A 97 9.12 9.71 -3.24
N THR A 98 9.24 8.65 -2.46
CA THR A 98 8.53 8.52 -1.18
C THR A 98 9.43 8.66 0.03
N ARG A 99 10.75 8.76 -0.15
CA ARG A 99 11.67 8.95 0.98
C ARG A 99 11.31 10.22 1.75
N GLU A 100 11.16 10.11 3.05
CA GLU A 100 10.80 11.22 3.96
C GLU A 100 9.44 11.87 3.63
N ALA A 101 8.60 11.20 2.83
CA ALA A 101 7.25 11.67 2.56
C ALA A 101 6.36 11.43 3.80
N LEU A 102 5.63 12.46 4.21
CA LEU A 102 4.64 12.41 5.28
C LEU A 102 3.31 11.91 4.71
N ILE A 103 2.72 10.88 5.28
CA ILE A 103 1.39 10.41 4.89
C ILE A 103 0.35 11.39 5.44
N GLU A 104 -0.48 11.93 4.56
CA GLU A 104 -1.54 12.88 4.90
C GLU A 104 -2.89 12.19 5.07
N SER A 105 -3.21 11.29 4.15
CA SER A 105 -4.48 10.55 4.15
C SER A 105 -4.39 9.28 3.33
N VAL A 106 -5.34 8.40 3.59
CA VAL A 106 -5.53 7.10 2.98
C VAL A 106 -7.02 6.93 2.72
N GLU A 107 -7.38 6.71 1.47
CA GLU A 107 -8.77 6.55 1.09
C GLU A 107 -8.95 5.45 0.05
N GLN A 108 -10.08 4.77 0.14
CA GLN A 108 -10.58 3.97 -0.96
C GLN A 108 -11.21 4.88 -2.01
N VAL A 109 -10.84 4.67 -3.28
CA VAL A 109 -11.43 5.42 -4.38
C VAL A 109 -12.79 4.82 -4.70
N ARG A 110 -13.86 5.55 -4.38
CA ARG A 110 -15.27 5.12 -4.53
C ARG A 110 -15.52 3.77 -3.84
N VAL A 111 -16.24 2.87 -4.50
CA VAL A 111 -16.48 1.48 -4.06
C VAL A 111 -15.65 0.51 -4.91
N ASP A 112 -14.52 0.99 -5.45
CA ASP A 112 -13.60 0.19 -6.26
C ASP A 112 -12.50 -0.45 -5.39
N ARG A 113 -11.82 -1.45 -5.92
CA ARG A 113 -10.64 -2.07 -5.27
C ARG A 113 -9.37 -1.26 -5.50
N ILE A 114 -9.45 0.03 -5.20
CA ILE A 114 -8.38 1.02 -5.40
C ILE A 114 -8.19 1.75 -4.08
N ILE A 115 -6.95 1.79 -3.61
CA ILE A 115 -6.56 2.61 -2.46
C ILE A 115 -5.58 3.69 -2.91
N ALA A 116 -5.83 4.92 -2.47
CA ALA A 116 -4.97 6.07 -2.66
C ALA A 116 -4.33 6.44 -1.32
N ILE A 117 -3.00 6.55 -1.32
CA ILE A 117 -2.21 7.05 -0.20
C ILE A 117 -1.66 8.40 -0.63
N HIS A 118 -2.15 9.46 0.01
CA HIS A 118 -1.74 10.83 -0.24
C HIS A 118 -0.59 11.18 0.69
N MET A 119 0.48 11.71 0.11
CA MET A 119 1.70 12.01 0.84
C MET A 119 2.21 13.40 0.47
N ARG A 120 2.78 14.10 1.45
CA ARG A 120 3.45 15.38 1.27
C ARG A 120 4.95 15.22 1.43
N GLY A 121 5.70 15.85 0.54
CA GLY A 121 7.16 15.80 0.58
C GLY A 121 7.73 14.67 -0.28
N GLY A 122 8.99 14.31 -0.02
CA GLY A 122 9.84 13.55 -0.94
C GLY A 122 10.96 14.42 -1.52
N PRO A 123 12.11 13.82 -1.91
CA PRO A 123 13.18 14.56 -2.59
C PRO A 123 12.62 15.32 -3.79
N LEU A 124 12.84 16.64 -3.80
CA LEU A 124 12.63 17.46 -4.99
C LEU A 124 13.37 16.80 -6.17
N PRO A 125 12.78 16.73 -7.38
CA PRO A 125 13.56 16.39 -8.56
C PRO A 125 14.71 17.40 -8.64
N GLU A 126 15.95 16.89 -8.69
CA GLU A 126 17.16 17.72 -8.69
C GLU A 126 17.01 18.91 -9.66
N ALA A 127 17.38 20.08 -9.15
CA ALA A 127 17.43 21.32 -9.87
C ALA A 127 18.39 21.21 -11.07
N GLY A 128 17.85 20.82 -12.23
CA GLY A 128 18.59 20.79 -13.50
C GLY A 128 17.76 21.21 -14.71
N ARG A 129 16.47 21.53 -14.53
CA ARG A 129 15.64 22.06 -15.62
C ARG A 129 14.59 22.99 -15.03
N THR A 130 14.76 24.28 -15.25
CA THR A 130 13.75 25.29 -14.92
C THR A 130 12.45 24.97 -15.67
N PRO A 131 11.33 24.92 -14.95
CA PRO A 131 10.18 25.68 -15.41
C PRO A 131 9.89 26.75 -14.37
N ARG A 132 9.79 28.00 -14.83
CA ARG A 132 9.19 29.08 -14.05
C ARG A 132 7.74 28.69 -13.78
N PHE A 133 7.44 28.27 -12.56
CA PHE A 133 6.10 28.31 -12.02
C PHE A 133 6.16 28.97 -10.64
N THR A 134 5.78 30.24 -10.62
CA THR A 134 5.39 30.95 -9.40
C THR A 134 4.04 30.42 -8.93
N HIS A 135 4.04 29.41 -8.07
CA HIS A 135 2.98 29.19 -7.09
C HIS A 135 3.46 28.16 -6.06
N THR A 136 3.53 28.57 -4.80
CA THR A 136 3.78 27.73 -3.63
C THR A 136 2.75 26.59 -3.55
N SER A 137 3.17 25.36 -3.83
CA SER A 137 2.46 24.16 -3.41
C SER A 137 3.50 23.09 -3.05
N PRO A 138 3.45 22.49 -1.84
CA PRO A 138 4.25 21.30 -1.59
C PRO A 138 3.80 20.22 -2.57
N SER A 139 4.75 19.50 -3.17
CA SER A 139 4.44 18.40 -4.10
C SER A 139 3.68 17.32 -3.33
N CYS A 140 2.36 17.24 -3.50
CA CYS A 140 1.56 16.10 -3.05
C CYS A 140 1.83 14.93 -4.01
N THR A 141 2.44 13.88 -3.48
CA THR A 141 2.69 12.63 -4.20
C THR A 141 1.62 11.62 -3.79
N THR A 142 0.84 11.10 -4.73
CA THR A 142 -0.16 10.07 -4.46
C THR A 142 0.33 8.70 -4.94
N LEU A 143 0.38 7.72 -4.04
CA LEU A 143 0.61 6.33 -4.40
C LEU A 143 -0.75 5.63 -4.58
N ILE A 144 -0.97 5.04 -5.74
CA ILE A 144 -2.22 4.35 -6.08
C ILE A 144 -1.91 2.86 -6.24
N ALA A 145 -2.58 2.02 -5.44
CA ALA A 145 -2.53 0.57 -5.60
C ALA A 145 -3.88 0.06 -6.11
N LEU A 146 -3.85 -0.71 -7.21
CA LEU A 146 -5.01 -1.30 -7.84
C LEU A 146 -5.00 -2.83 -7.63
N PHE A 147 -5.99 -3.33 -6.91
CA PHE A 147 -6.15 -4.77 -6.69
C PHE A 147 -7.04 -5.36 -7.78
N ARG A 148 -6.41 -5.87 -8.84
CA ARG A 148 -7.13 -6.62 -9.89
C ARG A 148 -7.27 -8.07 -9.45
N SER A 149 -8.52 -8.55 -9.41
CA SER A 149 -8.77 -9.99 -9.48
C SER A 149 -8.55 -10.41 -10.93
N ILE A 150 -7.52 -11.22 -11.17
CA ILE A 150 -7.40 -11.95 -12.43
C ILE A 150 -8.36 -13.13 -12.30
N PRO A 151 -9.34 -13.29 -13.21
CA PRO A 151 -10.18 -14.48 -13.20
C PRO A 151 -9.30 -15.70 -13.41
N SER A 152 -9.48 -16.73 -12.58
CA SER A 152 -8.70 -17.98 -12.59
C SER A 152 -8.76 -18.77 -13.91
N SER A 153 -9.52 -18.30 -14.90
CA SER A 153 -9.72 -18.93 -16.21
C SER A 153 -8.59 -18.69 -17.23
N LEU A 154 -7.50 -18.00 -16.85
CA LEU A 154 -6.34 -17.74 -17.72
C LEU A 154 -5.08 -18.53 -17.35
N THR A 155 -5.22 -19.54 -16.49
CA THR A 155 -4.18 -20.57 -16.30
C THR A 155 -4.61 -21.78 -17.09
N MET A 156 -4.27 -21.81 -18.37
CA MET A 156 -4.32 -23.01 -19.22
C MET A 156 -2.89 -23.37 -19.61
#